data_AF-A0A9E1WVU3-F1
#
_entry.id   AF-A0A9E1WVU3-F1
#
_cell.length_a   1.000
_cell.length_b   1.000
_cell.length_c   1.000
_cell.angle_alpha   90.00
_cell.angle_beta   90.00
_cell.angle_gamma   90.00
#
_symmetry.space_group_name_H-M   'P 1'
#
loop_
_entity.id
_entity.type
_entity.pdbx_description
1 polymer ?
#
loop_
_entity_poly.entity_id
_entity_poly.type
_entity_poly.pdbx_seq_one_letter_code
_entity_poly.pdbx_strand_id
1 'polypeptide(L)' 'MPRVQLPMVNPKRRAWNKGRIIGQKRPLLPKQVWAIRARLELAGYLRDLVLFNVAIDSKLRGCDLVKLAVTDLVKDDRS' A
#
# COMPACT_ATOMS: atom_id res chain seq x y z
N MET A 1 36.40 -36.00 -24.70
CA MET A 1 35.10 -35.54 -25.25
C MET A 1 35.03 -34.02 -25.12
N PRO A 2 34.79 -33.24 -26.19
CA PRO A 2 34.69 -31.79 -26.07
C PRO A 2 33.33 -31.40 -25.46
N ARG A 3 33.34 -30.43 -24.55
CA ARG A 3 32.16 -29.93 -23.84
C ARG A 3 31.41 -28.97 -24.77
N VAL A 4 30.30 -29.41 -25.34
CA VAL A 4 29.39 -28.54 -26.10
C VAL A 4 28.79 -27.51 -25.14
N GLN A 5 29.14 -26.23 -25.30
CA GLN A 5 28.50 -25.14 -24.58
C GLN A 5 27.22 -24.76 -25.30
N LEU A 6 26.08 -25.14 -24.73
CA LEU A 6 24.76 -24.70 -25.20
C LEU A 6 24.50 -23.26 -24.74
N PRO A 7 23.92 -22.40 -25.59
CA PRO A 7 23.60 -21.02 -25.21
C PRO A 7 22.63 -21.01 -24.03
N MET A 8 22.97 -20.25 -23.00
CA MET A 8 22.16 -20.14 -21.78
C MET A 8 20.88 -19.37 -22.10
N VAL A 9 19.79 -20.10 -22.34
CA VAL A 9 18.46 -19.51 -22.54
C VAL A 9 17.97 -19.02 -21.19
N ASN A 10 18.04 -17.71 -20.93
CA ASN A 10 17.50 -17.14 -19.71
C ASN A 10 15.97 -17.03 -19.86
N PRO A 11 15.15 -17.81 -19.12
CA PRO A 11 13.70 -17.73 -19.25
C PRO A 11 13.24 -16.32 -18.85
N LYS A 12 12.68 -15.58 -19.81
CA LYS A 12 12.09 -14.27 -19.54
C LYS A 12 10.95 -14.44 -18.54
N ARG A 13 11.18 -14.07 -17.28
CA ARG A 13 10.15 -14.10 -16.25
C ARG A 13 8.97 -13.26 -16.71
N ARG A 14 7.80 -13.90 -16.77
CA ARG A 14 6.56 -13.21 -17.11
C ARG A 14 6.27 -12.18 -16.02
N ALA A 15 6.01 -10.94 -16.39
CA ALA A 15 5.65 -9.91 -15.42
C ALA A 15 4.42 -10.38 -14.61
N TRP A 16 4.43 -10.18 -13.29
CA TRP A 16 3.41 -10.68 -12.34
C TRP A 16 1.98 -10.24 -12.70
N ASN A 17 1.88 -9.19 -13.50
CA ASN A 17 0.68 -8.49 -13.88
C ASN A 17 0.29 -8.68 -15.35
N LYS A 18 1.00 -9.53 -16.12
CA LYS A 18 0.73 -9.72 -17.55
C LYS A 18 -0.66 -10.31 -17.76
N GLY A 19 -1.56 -9.53 -18.37
CA GLY A 19 -2.96 -9.90 -18.63
C GLY A 19 -3.93 -9.47 -17.53
N ARG A 20 -3.46 -8.78 -16.49
CA ARG A 20 -4.32 -8.17 -15.47
C ARG A 20 -4.61 -6.73 -15.88
N ILE A 21 -5.87 -6.29 -15.79
CA ILE A 21 -6.20 -4.87 -15.94
C ILE A 21 -5.58 -4.13 -14.74
N ILE A 22 -4.49 -3.42 -15.00
CA ILE A 22 -3.86 -2.53 -14.02
C ILE A 22 -4.30 -1.12 -14.39
N GLY A 23 -5.02 -0.49 -13.49
CA GLY A 23 -5.55 0.85 -13.68
C GLY A 23 -6.03 1.41 -12.35
N GLN A 24 -6.61 2.60 -12.41
CA GLN A 24 -7.20 3.24 -11.24
C GLN A 24 -8.31 2.36 -10.67
N LYS A 25 -8.16 1.95 -9.41
CA LYS A 25 -9.25 1.30 -8.67
C LYS A 25 -10.32 2.33 -8.35
N ARG A 26 -11.58 1.90 -8.28
CA ARG A 26 -12.67 2.76 -7.80
C ARG A 26 -12.35 3.26 -6.38
N PRO A 27 -12.65 4.53 -6.07
CA PRO A 27 -12.50 5.04 -4.70
C PRO A 27 -13.42 4.27 -3.74
N LEU A 28 -13.05 4.28 -2.45
CA LEU A 28 -13.88 3.70 -1.41
C LEU A 28 -15.16 4.52 -1.22
N LEU A 29 -16.29 3.84 -1.05
CA LEU A 29 -17.55 4.47 -0.65
C LEU A 29 -17.51 4.83 0.84
N PRO A 30 -18.22 5.88 1.30
CA PRO A 30 -18.26 6.24 2.73
C PRO A 30 -18.64 5.07 3.65
N LYS A 31 -19.61 4.25 3.24
CA LYS A 31 -20.02 3.03 3.98
C LYS A 31 -18.88 2.01 4.11
N GLN A 32 -18.01 1.90 3.09
CA GLN A 32 -16.86 0.99 3.13
C GLN A 32 -15.76 1.53 4.04
N VAL A 33 -15.53 2.84 4.03
CA VAL A 33 -14.58 3.50 4.96
C VAL A 33 -15.01 3.26 6.40
N TRP A 34 -16.30 3.47 6.71
CA TRP A 34 -16.84 3.19 8.04
C TRP A 34 -16.68 1.73 8.45
N ALA A 35 -16.99 0.79 7.56
CA ALA A 35 -16.86 -0.63 7.84
C ALA A 35 -15.39 -1.06 8.10
N ILE A 36 -14.43 -0.47 7.38
CA ILE A 36 -13.00 -0.72 7.62
C ILE A 36 -12.59 -0.17 8.99
N ARG A 37 -12.96 1.08 9.30
CA ARG A 37 -12.66 1.73 10.58
C ARG A 37 -13.18 0.90 11.76
N ALA A 38 -14.45 0.51 11.73
CA ALA A 38 -15.08 -0.28 12.78
C ALA A 38 -14.37 -1.64 12.98
N ARG A 39 -13.95 -2.31 11.90
CA ARG A 39 -13.21 -3.58 11.99
C ARG A 39 -11.84 -3.41 12.64
N LEU A 40 -11.12 -2.33 12.32
CA LEU A 40 -9.81 -2.04 12.92
C LEU A 40 -9.93 -1.69 14.40
N GLU A 41 -10.97 -0.93 14.77
CA GLU A 41 -11.29 -0.61 16.16
C GLU A 41 -11.63 -1.86 16.98
N LEU A 42 -12.53 -2.72 16.46
CA LEU A 42 -12.91 -3.97 17.13
C LEU A 42 -11.75 -4.96 17.27
N ALA A 43 -10.80 -4.95 16.33
CA ALA A 43 -9.60 -5.78 16.39
C ALA A 43 -8.50 -5.20 17.30
N GLY A 44 -8.64 -3.96 17.79
CA GLY A 44 -7.63 -3.29 18.59
C GLY A 44 -6.37 -2.90 17.80
N TYR A 45 -6.44 -2.80 16.47
CA TYR A 45 -5.30 -2.48 15.61
C TYR A 45 -5.07 -0.97 15.51
N LEU A 46 -4.60 -0.37 16.61
CA LEU A 46 -4.41 1.07 16.75
C LEU A 46 -3.51 1.67 15.66
N ARG A 47 -2.39 1.01 15.33
CA ARG A 47 -1.47 1.48 14.29
C ARG A 47 -2.15 1.56 12.92
N ASP A 48 -2.86 0.51 12.54
CA ASP A 48 -3.52 0.42 11.24
C ASP A 48 -4.72 1.36 11.15
N LEU A 49 -5.44 1.54 12.27
CA LEU A 49 -6.52 2.51 12.40
C LEU A 49 -6.01 3.95 12.17
N VAL A 50 -4.92 4.32 12.82
CA VAL A 50 -4.30 5.65 12.65
C VAL A 50 -3.81 5.83 11.21
N LEU A 51 -3.07 4.85 10.66
CA LEU A 51 -2.59 4.92 9.28
C LEU A 51 -3.74 5.03 8.27
N PHE A 52 -4.83 4.29 8.48
CA PHE A 52 -6.01 4.37 7.62
C PHE A 52 -6.65 5.76 7.66
N ASN A 53 -6.84 6.33 8.86
CA ASN A 53 -7.40 7.67 9.01
C ASN A 53 -6.50 8.73 8.36
N VAL A 54 -5.20 8.71 8.65
CA VAL A 54 -4.23 9.64 8.05
C VAL A 54 -4.22 9.52 6.52
N ALA A 55 -4.30 8.32 5.95
CA ALA A 55 -4.34 8.11 4.51
C ALA A 55 -5.54 8.78 3.85
N ILE A 56 -6.72 8.74 4.49
CA ILE A 56 -7.95 9.33 3.98
C ILE A 56 -7.87 10.86 4.03
N ASP A 57 -7.39 11.42 5.14
CA ASP A 57 -7.36 12.86 5.35
C ASP A 57 -6.27 13.55 4.50
N SER A 58 -5.09 12.93 4.39
CA SER A 58 -3.93 13.50 3.68
C SER A 58 -3.85 13.12 2.20
N LYS A 59 -4.51 12.03 1.77
CA LYS A 59 -4.40 11.45 0.42
C LYS A 59 -2.98 11.06 0.01
N LEU A 60 -2.11 10.75 0.98
CA LEU A 60 -0.75 10.27 0.70
C LEU A 60 -0.75 8.93 -0.07
N ARG A 61 0.29 8.71 -0.88
CA ARG A 61 0.52 7.38 -1.46
C ARG A 61 0.92 6.42 -0.36
N GLY A 62 0.58 5.13 -0.52
CA GLY A 62 0.89 4.11 0.49
C GLY A 62 2.38 4.06 0.85
N CYS A 63 3.29 4.29 -0.11
CA CYS A 63 4.73 4.33 0.16
C CYS A 63 5.19 5.55 0.97
N ASP A 64 4.48 6.67 0.88
CA ASP A 64 4.81 7.90 1.59
C ASP A 64 4.22 7.84 3.01
N LEU A 65 2.99 7.31 3.12
CA LEU A 65 2.30 7.07 4.39
C LEU A 65 3.09 6.15 5.32
N VAL A 66 3.63 5.03 4.82
CA VAL A 66 4.39 4.09 5.66
C VAL A 66 5.78 4.60 6.03
N LYS A 67 6.28 5.64 5.37
CA LYS A 67 7.56 6.30 5.68
C LYS A 67 7.41 7.47 6.65
N LEU A 68 6.18 7.88 6.97
CA LEU A 68 5.90 9.01 7.85
C LEU A 68 6.55 8.80 9.23
N ALA A 69 7.30 9.79 9.70
CA ALA A 69 7.92 9.82 11.01
C ALA A 69 7.19 10.80 11.94
N VAL A 70 7.38 10.64 13.25
CA VAL A 70 6.80 11.56 14.25
C VAL A 70 7.32 12.99 14.05
N THR A 71 8.54 13.14 13.53
CA THR A 71 9.15 14.43 13.19
C THR A 71 8.43 15.17 12.07
N ASP A 72 7.67 14.46 11.24
CA ASP A 72 6.90 15.05 10.14
C ASP A 72 5.55 15.60 10.62
N LEU A 73 5.19 15.36 11.88
CA LEU A 73 3.94 15.81 12.49
C LEU A 73 4.16 17.11 13.26
N VAL A 74 3.38 18.13 12.91
CA VAL A 74 3.30 19.38 13.66
C VAL A 74 2.02 19.38 14.48
N LYS A 75 2.15 19.55 15.79
CA LYS A 75 1.02 19.80 16.67
C LYS A 75 0.73 21.31 16.61
N ASP A 76 -0.47 21.68 16.18
CA ASP A 76 -0.92 23.07 16.30
C ASP A 76 -1.22 23.35 17.79
N ASP A 77 -0.37 24.13 18.45
CA ASP A 77 -0.55 24.55 19.85
C ASP A 77 -1.50 25.77 19.97
N ARG A 78 -2.39 26.00 18.99
CA ARG A 78 -3.50 26.94 19.15
C ARG A 78 -4.56 26.34 20.07
N SER A 79 -4.40 26.55 21.38
CA SER A 79 -5.46 26.52 22.39
C SER A 79 -5.04 27.40 23.58
#